data_AF-L7W6P5-F1
#
_entry.id   AF-L7W6P5-F1
#
_cell.length_a   1.000
_cell.length_b   1.000
_cell.length_c   1.000
_cell.angle_alpha   90.00
_cell.angle_beta   90.00
_cell.angle_gamma   90.00
#
_symmetry.space_group_name_H-M   'P 1'
#
loop_
_entity.id
_entity.type
_entity.pdbx_description
1 polymer ?
#
loop_
_entity_poly.entity_id
_entity_poly.type
_entity_poly.pdbx_seq_one_letter_code
_entity_poly.pdbx_strand_id
1 'polypeptide(L)'
;MAVIMLLFMLNMYKDKKKNIAILAGSVILFLGALGLVRDQKSTVGDVLWMKAMIPHHSIAILTSERADIKDPEVKKLAEDIIKAQRKEIAEMKAMIERLENEK
;
A
#
# COMPACT_ATOMS: atom_id res chain seq x y z
N MET A 1 14.79 -5.93 -7.59
CA MET A 1 15.16 -5.57 -8.98
C MET A 1 16.65 -5.27 -9.12
N ALA A 2 17.21 -4.33 -8.34
CA ALA A 2 18.63 -3.93 -8.46
C ALA A 2 19.65 -5.09 -8.39
N VAL A 3 19.47 -6.05 -7.47
CA VAL A 3 20.33 -7.25 -7.37
C VAL A 3 20.29 -8.09 -8.65
N ILE A 4 19.09 -8.33 -9.20
CA ILE A 4 18.91 -9.10 -10.43
C ILE A 4 19.61 -8.38 -11.59
N MET A 5 19.35 -7.09 -11.77
CA MET A 5 19.98 -6.30 -12.84
C MET A 5 21.51 -6.31 -12.73
N LEU A 6 22.05 -6.14 -11.52
CA LEU A 6 23.49 -6.14 -11.30
C LEU A 6 24.13 -7.48 -11.68
N LEU A 7 23.47 -8.62 -11.39
CA LEU A 7 23.95 -9.96 -11.76
C LEU A 7 24.07 -10.14 -13.28
N PHE A 8 23.14 -9.61 -14.07
CA PHE A 8 23.20 -9.66 -15.54
C PHE A 8 24.21 -8.69 -16.15
N MET A 9 24.64 -7.67 -15.41
CA MET A 9 25.54 -6.61 -15.90
C MET A 9 26.96 -6.69 -15.32
N LEU A 10 27.34 -7.79 -14.66
CA LEU A 10 28.64 -7.95 -14.00
C LEU A 10 29.83 -7.76 -14.97
N ASN A 11 29.67 -8.14 -16.24
CA ASN A 11 30.70 -7.96 -17.26
C ASN A 11 30.89 -6.48 -17.70
N MET A 12 29.90 -5.63 -17.48
CA MET A 12 29.96 -4.20 -17.79
C MET A 12 30.54 -3.37 -16.63
N TYR A 13 30.23 -3.74 -15.39
CA TYR A 13 30.69 -3.03 -14.20
C TYR A 13 31.95 -3.64 -13.59
N LYS A 14 33.12 -3.12 -13.97
CA LYS A 14 34.44 -3.68 -13.60
C LYS A 14 34.88 -3.40 -12.16
N ASP A 15 34.33 -2.37 -11.52
CA ASP A 15 34.68 -2.02 -10.14
C ASP A 15 33.96 -2.93 -9.14
N LYS A 16 34.66 -3.96 -8.68
CA LYS A 16 34.14 -4.94 -7.72
C LYS A 16 33.70 -4.32 -6.40
N LYS A 17 34.35 -3.25 -5.93
CA LYS A 17 34.02 -2.62 -4.65
C LYS A 17 32.64 -1.93 -4.73
N LYS A 18 32.38 -1.21 -5.82
CA LYS A 18 31.08 -0.57 -6.05
C LYS A 18 29.97 -1.60 -6.22
N ASN A 19 30.21 -2.68 -6.95
CA ASN A 19 29.21 -3.74 -7.12
C ASN A 19 28.85 -4.40 -5.79
N ILE A 20 29.85 -4.71 -4.95
CA ILE A 20 29.62 -5.27 -3.61
C ILE A 20 28.85 -4.27 -2.73
N ALA A 21 29.20 -2.99 -2.77
CA ALA A 21 28.49 -1.95 -2.01
C ALA A 21 27.01 -1.85 -2.42
N ILE A 22 26.72 -1.86 -3.73
CA ILE A 22 25.35 -1.84 -4.26
C ILE A 22 24.59 -3.09 -3.82
N LEU A 23 25.20 -4.27 -3.92
CA LEU A 23 24.59 -5.53 -3.53
C LEU A 23 24.27 -5.56 -2.03
N ALA A 24 25.24 -5.25 -1.18
CA ALA A 24 25.07 -5.23 0.27
C ALA A 24 24.03 -4.20 0.69
N GLY A 25 24.08 -2.98 0.14
CA GLY A 25 23.08 -1.94 0.38
C GLY A 25 21.68 -2.37 -0.05
N SER A 26 21.56 -3.04 -1.19
CA SER A 26 20.27 -3.56 -1.68
C SER A 26 19.70 -4.65 -0.76
N VAL A 27 20.54 -5.55 -0.25
CA VAL A 27 20.11 -6.61 0.68
C VAL A 27 19.69 -6.02 2.02
N ILE A 28 20.47 -5.08 2.57
CA ILE A 28 20.12 -4.39 3.83
C ILE A 28 18.79 -3.65 3.68
N LEU A 29 18.63 -2.87 2.60
CA LEU A 29 17.38 -2.16 2.31
C LEU A 29 16.21 -3.13 2.18
N PHE A 30 16.39 -4.24 1.47
CA PHE A 30 15.36 -5.26 1.29
C PHE A 30 14.93 -5.88 2.62
N LEU A 31 15.88 -6.35 3.43
CA LEU A 31 15.59 -6.98 4.72
C LEU A 31 14.96 -5.99 5.70
N GLY A 32 15.44 -4.74 5.72
CA GLY A 32 14.85 -3.68 6.54
C GLY A 32 13.41 -3.37 6.14
N ALA A 33 13.16 -3.14 4.85
CA ALA A 33 11.82 -2.90 4.34
C ALA A 33 10.87 -4.09 4.56
N LEU A 34 11.36 -5.32 4.36
CA LEU A 34 10.61 -6.54 4.62
C LEU A 34 10.28 -6.69 6.11
N GLY A 35 11.22 -6.38 7.00
CA GLY A 35 10.99 -6.39 8.45
C GLY A 35 9.91 -5.40 8.84
N LEU A 36 10.00 -4.15 8.37
CA LEU A 36 9.02 -3.09 8.66
C LEU A 36 7.62 -3.43 8.12
N VAL A 37 7.52 -3.96 6.90
CA VAL A 37 6.20 -4.34 6.34
C VAL A 37 5.59 -5.55 7.04
N ARG A 38 6.42 -6.39 7.69
CA ARG A 38 5.93 -7.51 8.50
C ARG A 38 5.54 -7.08 9.91
N ASP A 39 6.18 -6.04 10.43
CA ASP A 39 5.92 -5.47 11.75
C ASP A 39 4.99 -4.24 11.70
N GLN A 40 3.90 -4.35 10.93
CA GLN A 40 2.89 -3.30 10.90
C GLN A 40 2.20 -3.11 12.25
N LYS A 41 2.13 -4.15 13.09
CA LYS A 41 1.54 -4.07 14.44
C LYS A 41 2.21 -3.00 15.30
N SER A 42 3.54 -2.87 15.23
CA SER A 42 4.29 -1.95 16.09
C SER A 42 4.37 -0.53 15.54
N THR A 43 4.06 -0.35 14.25
CA THR A 43 4.29 0.92 13.52
C THR A 43 3.00 1.57 13.01
N VAL A 44 1.89 0.83 12.93
CA VAL A 44 0.61 1.29 12.40
C VAL A 44 -0.46 1.25 13.50
N GLY A 45 -0.77 2.41 14.07
CA GLY A 45 -1.90 2.59 15.00
C GLY A 45 -3.18 3.08 14.31
N ASP A 46 -4.26 3.20 15.08
CA ASP A 46 -5.64 3.46 14.60
C ASP A 46 -5.74 4.62 13.59
N VAL A 47 -5.20 5.80 13.92
CA VAL A 47 -5.28 6.98 13.05
C VAL A 47 -4.53 6.76 11.74
N LEU A 48 -3.34 6.15 11.77
CA LEU A 48 -2.56 5.89 10.56
C LEU A 48 -3.25 4.85 9.68
N TRP A 49 -3.83 3.81 10.29
CA TRP A 49 -4.62 2.81 9.59
C TRP A 49 -5.81 3.44 8.88
N MET A 50 -6.61 4.26 9.58
CA MET A 50 -7.78 4.92 8.98
C MET A 50 -7.40 5.90 7.87
N LYS A 51 -6.33 6.69 8.05
CA LYS A 51 -5.82 7.61 7.02
C LYS A 51 -5.37 6.86 5.76
N ALA A 52 -4.82 5.66 5.89
CA ALA A 52 -4.44 4.81 4.76
C ALA A 52 -5.65 4.12 4.11
N MET A 53 -6.68 3.79 4.88
CA MET A 53 -7.84 3.04 4.40
C MET A 53 -8.85 3.93 3.66
N ILE A 54 -8.97 5.22 3.99
CA ILE A 54 -9.80 6.18 3.25
C ILE A 54 -9.48 6.21 1.72
N PRO A 55 -8.22 6.40 1.29
CA PRO A 55 -7.89 6.37 -0.13
C PRO A 55 -8.00 4.97 -0.75
N HIS A 56 -7.72 3.90 0.00
CA HIS A 56 -7.97 2.53 -0.47
C HIS A 56 -9.45 2.30 -0.83
N HIS A 57 -10.36 2.68 0.08
CA HIS A 57 -11.81 2.63 -0.14
C HIS A 57 -12.25 3.53 -1.29
N SER A 58 -11.65 4.72 -1.41
CA SER A 58 -11.95 5.67 -2.50
C SER A 58 -11.61 5.09 -3.87
N ILE A 59 -10.52 4.31 -3.99
CA ILE A 59 -10.18 3.60 -5.24
C ILE A 59 -11.23 2.53 -5.56
N ALA A 60 -11.71 1.78 -4.56
CA ALA A 60 -12.76 0.77 -4.77
C ALA A 60 -14.07 1.41 -5.27
N ILE A 61 -14.45 2.57 -4.71
CA ILE A 61 -15.60 3.36 -5.20
C ILE A 61 -15.35 3.79 -6.66
N LEU A 62 -14.20 4.41 -6.93
CA LEU A 62 -13.86 4.93 -8.26
C LEU A 62 -13.88 3.84 -9.34
N THR A 63 -13.29 2.68 -9.04
CA THR A 63 -13.28 1.53 -9.96
C THR A 63 -14.69 1.01 -10.19
N SER A 64 -15.50 0.90 -9.13
CA SER A 64 -16.89 0.43 -9.22
C SER A 64 -17.78 1.38 -10.02
N GLU A 65 -17.58 2.70 -9.89
CA GLU A 65 -18.33 3.72 -10.63
C GLU A 65 -17.96 3.79 -12.13
N ARG A 66 -16.73 3.40 -12.49
CA ARG A 66 -16.20 3.51 -13.86
C ARG A 66 -16.22 2.19 -14.64
N ALA A 67 -16.41 1.06 -13.98
CA ALA A 67 -16.42 -0.23 -14.63
C ALA A 67 -17.66 -0.39 -15.53
N ASP A 68 -17.46 -0.90 -16.74
CA ASP A 68 -18.57 -1.20 -17.66
C ASP A 68 -19.20 -2.57 -17.36
N ILE A 69 -19.87 -2.68 -16.21
CA ILE A 69 -20.45 -3.92 -15.71
C ILE A 69 -21.82 -4.16 -16.36
N LYS A 70 -21.97 -5.29 -17.07
CA LYS A 70 -23.21 -5.67 -17.76
C LYS A 70 -24.07 -6.68 -16.99
N ASP A 71 -23.42 -7.55 -16.24
CA ASP A 71 -24.12 -8.57 -15.46
C ASP A 71 -24.90 -7.93 -14.29
N PRO A 72 -26.22 -8.22 -14.13
CA PRO A 72 -27.03 -7.60 -13.08
C PRO A 72 -26.59 -7.92 -11.66
N GLU A 73 -26.09 -9.14 -11.40
CA GLU A 73 -25.62 -9.55 -10.09
C GLU A 73 -24.33 -8.83 -9.73
N VAL A 74 -23.40 -8.74 -10.68
CA VAL A 74 -22.13 -8.01 -10.49
C VAL A 74 -22.38 -6.51 -10.33
N LYS A 75 -23.36 -5.93 -11.05
CA LYS A 75 -23.71 -4.51 -10.90
C LYS A 75 -24.24 -4.21 -9.50
N LYS A 76 -25.12 -5.07 -8.99
CA LYS A 76 -25.63 -4.96 -7.62
C LYS A 76 -24.51 -5.03 -6.59
N LEU A 77 -23.56 -5.96 -6.77
CA LEU A 77 -22.39 -6.05 -5.90
C LEU A 77 -21.55 -4.76 -5.93
N ALA A 78 -21.34 -4.15 -7.09
CA ALA A 78 -20.61 -2.88 -7.21
C ALA A 78 -21.32 -1.73 -6.48
N GLU A 79 -22.65 -1.63 -6.60
CA GLU A 79 -23.46 -0.64 -5.88
C GLU A 79 -23.40 -0.85 -4.36
N ASP A 80 -23.45 -2.10 -3.90
CA ASP A 80 -23.34 -2.46 -2.49
C ASP A 80 -21.95 -2.11 -1.93
N ILE A 81 -20.88 -2.37 -2.69
CA ILE A 81 -19.51 -1.95 -2.34
C ILE A 81 -19.45 -0.44 -2.22
N ILE A 82 -19.94 0.33 -3.20
CA ILE A 82 -19.91 1.80 -3.15
C ILE A 82 -20.59 2.31 -1.88
N LYS A 83 -21.78 1.78 -1.56
CA LYS A 83 -22.54 2.18 -0.37
C LYS A 83 -21.79 1.88 0.92
N ALA A 84 -21.23 0.68 1.06
CA ALA A 84 -20.47 0.28 2.24
C ALA A 84 -19.21 1.16 2.41
N GLN A 85 -18.42 1.29 1.36
CA GLN A 85 -17.16 2.03 1.38
C GLN A 85 -17.37 3.53 1.70
N ARG A 86 -18.44 4.15 1.20
CA ARG A 86 -18.79 5.55 1.55
C ARG A 86 -19.15 5.71 3.02
N LYS A 87 -19.90 4.76 3.58
CA LYS A 87 -20.25 4.75 5.00
C LYS A 87 -19.00 4.60 5.87
N GLU A 88 -18.14 3.64 5.55
CA GLU A 88 -16.89 3.38 6.28
C GLU A 88 -15.93 4.57 6.22
N ILE A 89 -15.83 5.28 5.07
CA ILE A 89 -15.06 6.53 4.99
C ILE A 89 -15.60 7.60 5.95
N ALA A 90 -16.91 7.75 6.08
CA ALA A 90 -17.50 8.72 6.99
C ALA A 90 -17.21 8.36 8.46
N GLU A 91 -17.33 7.08 8.82
CA GLU A 91 -17.01 6.56 10.15
C GLU A 91 -15.52 6.79 10.49
N MET A 92 -14.62 6.47 9.57
CA MET A 92 -13.18 6.70 9.75
C MET A 92 -12.84 8.17 9.94
N LYS A 93 -13.45 9.08 9.17
CA LYS A 93 -13.23 10.52 9.33
C LYS A 93 -13.67 11.02 10.72
N ALA A 94 -14.85 10.61 11.18
CA ALA A 94 -15.33 10.96 12.50
C ALA A 94 -14.44 10.41 13.63
N MET A 95 -13.96 9.16 13.48
CA MET A 95 -13.05 8.56 14.46
C MET A 95 -11.67 9.23 14.47
N ILE A 96 -11.12 9.62 13.32
CA ILE A 96 -9.87 10.39 13.24
C ILE A 96 -10.02 11.71 13.99
N GLU A 97 -11.08 12.48 13.69
CA GLU A 97 -11.33 13.76 14.34
C GLU A 97 -11.43 13.61 15.87
N ARG A 98 -12.19 12.63 16.34
CA ARG A 98 -12.32 12.32 17.77
C ARG A 98 -10.96 12.01 18.41
N LEU A 99 -10.17 11.10 17.82
CA LEU A 99 -8.88 10.67 18.37
C LEU A 99 -7.77 11.74 18.28
N GLU A 100 -7.87 12.69 17.35
CA GLU A 100 -6.94 13.81 17.24
C GLU A 100 -7.29 14.93 18.22
N ASN A 101 -8.57 15.14 18.53
CA ASN A 101 -9.03 16.14 19.50
C ASN A 101 -8.93 15.68 20.98
N GLU A 102 -8.84 14.37 21.23
CA GLU A 102 -8.63 13.78 22.57
C GLU A 102 -7.14 13.81 23.01
N LYS A 103 -6.23 14.30 22.16
CA LYS A 103 -4.79 14.43 22.44
C LYS A 103 -4.39 15.83 22.87
#